data_AF-A0A1B8XUZ1-F1
#
_entry.id   AF-A0A1B8XUZ1-F1
#
_cell.length_a   1.000
_cell.length_b   1.000
_cell.length_c   1.000
_cell.angle_alpha   90.00
_cell.angle_beta   90.00
_cell.angle_gamma   90.00
#
_symmetry.space_group_name_H-M   'P 1'
#
loop_
_entity.id
_entity.type
_entity.pdbx_description
1 polymer ?
#
loop_
_entity_poly.entity_id
_entity_poly.type
_entity_poly.pdbx_seq_one_letter_code
_entity_poly.pdbx_strand_id
1 'polypeptide(L)'
;MNKTTELHSLNQKNELHSLNKTTELHSLNKNTELHSLNQNNELHSLNQKNELHSLNKTTELNSINKNTELHSLNQNNELHSLNQNNELHSLNLTTELHSLNQNNELHSLNLTTELHSLNSNTELHSMNKNTENTELHSLNKNTELHSLNSNIELQSLNQNTELHSLNKNTEQHSLNKNTELHSLNSNIELQSLNQNTELHSLNQNTELHSLNKNTELHSLNQNTELHSLNKNTELHSLNKTTELHSLNKNNELHSLN
;
A
#
# COMPACT_ATOMS: atom_id res chain seq x y z
N MET A 1 -17.68 0.39 36.82
CA MET A 1 -16.89 -0.85 36.69
C MET A 1 -17.02 -1.34 35.26
N ASN A 2 -16.02 -1.06 34.42
CA ASN A 2 -15.90 -1.71 33.12
C ASN A 2 -15.57 -3.18 33.39
N LYS A 3 -16.49 -4.09 33.07
CA LYS A 3 -16.23 -5.53 33.18
C LYS A 3 -15.40 -5.92 31.96
N THR A 4 -14.12 -6.21 32.13
CA THR A 4 -13.31 -6.85 31.10
C THR A 4 -13.82 -8.27 30.89
N THR A 5 -13.97 -8.67 29.63
CA THR A 5 -14.23 -10.08 29.27
C THR A 5 -12.91 -10.67 28.80
N GLU A 6 -12.36 -11.60 29.56
CA GLU A 6 -11.11 -12.27 29.22
C GLU A 6 -11.42 -13.73 28.87
N LEU A 7 -11.09 -14.13 27.64
CA LEU A 7 -11.27 -15.50 27.16
C LEU A 7 -9.91 -16.06 26.76
N HIS A 8 -9.48 -17.11 27.47
CA HIS A 8 -8.13 -17.63 27.34
C HIS A 8 -7.94 -18.55 26.13
N SER A 9 -8.91 -19.42 25.84
CA SER A 9 -8.80 -20.34 24.70
C SER A 9 -10.16 -20.80 24.22
N LEU A 10 -10.40 -20.59 22.94
CA LEU A 10 -11.60 -20.98 22.21
C LEU A 10 -11.18 -21.91 21.06
N ASN A 11 -11.35 -23.22 21.27
CA ASN A 11 -10.77 -24.29 20.43
C ASN A 11 -11.77 -25.00 19.50
N GLN A 12 -12.99 -24.49 19.40
CA GLN A 12 -14.08 -25.02 18.55
C GLN A 12 -14.62 -23.90 17.65
N LYS A 13 -15.55 -24.22 16.74
CA LYS A 13 -16.25 -23.20 15.94
C LYS A 13 -17.02 -22.28 16.89
N ASN A 14 -16.74 -20.99 16.86
CA ASN A 14 -17.44 -20.01 17.69
C ASN A 14 -18.02 -18.89 16.82
N GLU A 15 -19.19 -18.43 17.23
CA GLU A 15 -19.83 -17.25 16.68
C GLU A 15 -20.16 -16.33 17.86
N LEU A 16 -19.57 -15.13 17.88
CA LEU A 16 -19.80 -14.14 18.94
C LEU A 16 -20.41 -12.90 18.32
N HIS A 17 -21.66 -12.61 18.69
CA HIS A 17 -22.42 -11.55 18.02
C HIS A 17 -22.21 -10.14 18.57
N SER A 18 -21.85 -9.98 19.85
CA SER A 18 -21.70 -8.64 20.44
C SER A 18 -20.89 -8.67 21.73
N LEU A 19 -19.67 -8.15 21.68
CA LEU A 19 -18.86 -7.86 22.87
C LEU A 19 -18.78 -6.34 23.03
N ASN A 20 -19.57 -5.81 23.96
CA ASN A 20 -19.78 -4.37 24.16
C ASN A 20 -18.85 -3.74 25.22
N LYS A 21 -17.78 -4.44 25.61
CA LYS A 21 -16.84 -4.04 26.67
C LYS A 21 -15.41 -4.35 26.27
N THR A 22 -14.43 -3.87 27.03
CA THR A 22 -13.03 -4.29 26.92
C THR A 22 -12.94 -5.81 26.86
N THR A 23 -12.40 -6.32 25.76
CA THR A 23 -12.31 -7.76 25.51
C THR A 23 -10.87 -8.13 25.20
N GLU A 24 -10.38 -9.17 25.89
CA GLU A 24 -9.07 -9.75 25.62
C GLU A 24 -9.27 -11.22 25.25
N LEU A 25 -8.85 -11.58 24.03
CA LEU A 25 -8.94 -12.95 23.50
C LEU A 25 -7.52 -13.47 23.24
N HIS A 26 -7.08 -14.44 24.03
CA HIS A 26 -5.71 -14.95 23.94
C HIS A 26 -5.50 -15.94 22.79
N SER A 27 -6.42 -16.89 22.58
CA SER A 27 -6.26 -17.91 21.55
C SER A 27 -7.59 -18.37 20.94
N LEU A 28 -7.73 -18.17 19.63
CA LEU A 28 -8.85 -18.61 18.79
C LEU A 28 -8.33 -19.60 17.76
N ASN A 29 -8.55 -20.90 17.98
CA ASN A 29 -7.81 -21.95 17.24
C ASN A 29 -8.57 -22.60 16.08
N LYS A 30 -9.88 -22.40 15.95
CA LYS A 30 -10.69 -22.99 14.85
C LYS A 30 -11.91 -22.13 14.52
N ASN A 31 -12.05 -21.72 13.24
CA ASN A 31 -13.25 -21.13 12.64
C ASN A 31 -14.04 -20.19 13.56
N THR A 32 -13.60 -18.94 13.65
CA THR A 32 -14.26 -17.92 14.49
C THR A 32 -14.94 -16.88 13.62
N GLU A 33 -16.19 -16.57 13.94
CA GLU A 33 -16.89 -15.41 13.39
C GLU A 33 -17.21 -14.42 14.52
N LEU A 34 -16.71 -13.19 14.39
CA LEU A 34 -16.94 -12.11 15.37
C LEU A 34 -17.69 -10.97 14.68
N HIS A 35 -18.95 -10.77 15.04
CA HIS A 35 -19.80 -9.80 14.33
C HIS A 35 -19.64 -8.35 14.80
N SER A 36 -19.48 -8.12 16.11
CA SER A 36 -19.42 -6.75 16.63
C SER A 36 -18.62 -6.66 17.93
N LEU A 37 -17.51 -5.94 17.86
CA LEU A 37 -16.60 -5.64 18.97
C LEU A 37 -16.56 -4.10 19.14
N ASN A 38 -17.24 -3.58 20.15
CA ASN A 38 -17.64 -2.16 20.21
C ASN A 38 -16.76 -1.24 21.08
N GLN A 39 -15.71 -1.77 21.70
CA GLN A 39 -14.77 -1.02 22.55
C GLN A 39 -13.33 -1.48 22.30
N ASN A 40 -12.41 -1.25 23.26
CA ASN A 40 -11.01 -1.68 23.18
C ASN A 40 -10.92 -3.21 23.14
N ASN A 41 -10.32 -3.76 22.10
CA ASN A 41 -10.13 -5.20 21.95
C ASN A 41 -8.66 -5.53 21.69
N GLU A 42 -8.16 -6.53 22.41
CA GLU A 42 -6.84 -7.11 22.20
C GLU A 42 -7.04 -8.58 21.81
N LEU A 43 -6.59 -8.95 20.61
CA LEU A 43 -6.63 -10.35 20.15
C LEU A 43 -5.20 -10.81 19.86
N HIS A 44 -4.72 -11.76 20.66
CA HIS A 44 -3.33 -12.17 20.64
C HIS A 44 -3.00 -13.22 19.57
N SER A 45 -3.88 -14.21 19.37
CA SER A 45 -3.64 -15.29 18.41
C SER A 45 -4.92 -15.80 17.76
N LEU A 46 -5.08 -15.48 16.48
CA LEU A 46 -6.16 -15.91 15.60
C LEU A 46 -5.61 -16.92 14.59
N ASN A 47 -5.99 -18.20 14.71
CA ASN A 47 -5.51 -19.28 13.83
C ASN A 47 -6.61 -19.82 12.91
N GLN A 48 -6.24 -20.14 11.67
CA GLN A 48 -6.98 -20.90 10.63
C GLN A 48 -7.90 -20.16 9.67
N LYS A 49 -9.09 -19.76 10.14
CA LYS A 49 -10.15 -19.10 9.37
C LYS A 49 -10.92 -18.21 10.33
N ASN A 50 -10.84 -16.91 10.12
CA ASN A 50 -11.52 -15.96 10.98
C ASN A 50 -12.20 -14.90 10.11
N GLU A 51 -13.44 -14.59 10.45
CA GLU A 51 -14.22 -13.52 9.84
C GLU A 51 -14.59 -12.53 10.93
N LEU A 52 -14.12 -11.28 10.80
CA LEU A 52 -14.41 -10.21 11.76
C LEU A 52 -15.13 -9.08 11.03
N HIS A 53 -16.40 -8.87 11.36
CA HIS A 53 -17.28 -7.97 10.61
C HIS A 53 -17.20 -6.50 11.04
N SER A 54 -17.10 -6.23 12.34
CA SER A 54 -17.11 -4.85 12.85
C SER A 54 -16.31 -4.72 14.14
N LEU A 55 -15.16 -4.07 14.03
CA LEU A 55 -14.26 -3.71 15.14
C LEU A 55 -14.27 -2.19 15.29
N ASN A 56 -14.62 -1.68 16.47
CA ASN A 56 -14.87 -0.25 16.69
C ASN A 56 -14.04 0.30 17.86
N LYS A 57 -13.50 1.51 17.69
CA LYS A 57 -12.74 2.36 18.63
C LYS A 57 -11.24 2.13 18.71
N THR A 58 -10.81 0.96 19.17
CA THR A 58 -9.39 0.65 19.34
C THR A 58 -9.20 -0.86 19.29
N THR A 59 -8.40 -1.33 18.34
CA THR A 59 -8.13 -2.76 18.17
C THR A 59 -6.63 -3.00 18.02
N GLU A 60 -6.10 -3.91 18.82
CA GLU A 60 -4.77 -4.47 18.63
C GLU A 60 -4.90 -5.95 18.23
N LEU A 61 -4.36 -6.31 17.06
CA LEU A 61 -4.31 -7.69 16.58
C LEU A 61 -2.84 -8.12 16.42
N ASN A 62 -2.35 -8.99 17.30
CA ASN A 62 -0.94 -9.32 17.38
C ASN A 62 -0.48 -10.41 16.41
N SER A 63 -1.26 -11.48 16.25
CA SER A 63 -0.90 -12.59 15.35
C SER A 63 -2.14 -13.20 14.70
N ILE A 64 -2.31 -12.90 13.42
CA ILE A 64 -3.38 -13.41 12.57
C ILE A 64 -2.78 -14.38 11.55
N ASN A 65 -3.25 -15.62 11.55
CA ASN A 65 -2.65 -16.70 10.79
C ASN A 65 -3.69 -17.45 9.95
N LYS A 66 -3.46 -17.49 8.63
CA LYS A 66 -4.25 -18.15 7.58
C LYS A 66 -5.67 -17.60 7.43
N ASN A 67 -6.02 -17.23 6.20
CA ASN A 67 -7.40 -17.00 5.71
C ASN A 67 -8.23 -16.13 6.67
N THR A 68 -7.86 -14.87 6.83
CA THR A 68 -8.63 -13.93 7.65
C THR A 68 -9.26 -12.87 6.79
N GLU A 69 -10.56 -12.66 7.00
CA GLU A 69 -11.33 -11.59 6.37
C GLU A 69 -11.75 -10.59 7.45
N LEU A 70 -11.33 -9.33 7.29
CA LEU A 70 -11.67 -8.23 8.19
C LEU A 70 -12.51 -7.22 7.39
N HIS A 71 -13.81 -7.07 7.70
CA HIS A 71 -14.70 -6.27 6.85
C HIS A 71 -14.79 -4.79 7.19
N SER A 72 -14.65 -4.42 8.46
CA SER A 72 -14.75 -3.03 8.90
C SER A 72 -13.97 -2.82 10.19
N LEU A 73 -12.82 -2.15 10.06
CA LEU A 73 -12.03 -1.67 11.20
C LEU A 73 -12.24 -0.16 11.34
N ASN A 74 -12.79 0.29 12.46
CA ASN A 74 -13.13 1.68 12.69
C ASN A 74 -12.38 2.27 13.89
N GLN A 75 -11.64 3.35 13.66
CA GLN A 75 -10.84 4.09 14.64
C GLN A 75 -9.65 3.29 15.20
N ASN A 76 -8.43 3.83 15.07
CA ASN A 76 -7.18 3.41 15.71
C ASN A 76 -6.96 1.89 15.78
N ASN A 77 -6.43 1.31 14.71
CA ASN A 77 -6.14 -0.12 14.67
C ASN A 77 -4.65 -0.36 14.46
N GLU A 78 -4.08 -1.25 15.25
CA GLU A 78 -2.70 -1.73 15.13
C GLU A 78 -2.73 -3.23 14.85
N LEU A 79 -2.15 -3.63 13.72
CA LEU A 79 -2.05 -5.04 13.35
C LEU A 79 -0.58 -5.42 13.13
N HIS A 80 -0.04 -6.28 14.00
CA HIS A 80 1.39 -6.56 14.02
C HIS A 80 1.84 -7.63 13.03
N SER A 81 1.08 -8.71 12.86
CA SER A 81 1.49 -9.83 12.01
C SER A 81 0.30 -10.52 11.35
N LEU A 82 0.16 -10.31 10.04
CA LEU A 82 -0.82 -10.94 9.17
C LEU A 82 -0.12 -11.93 8.25
N ASN A 83 -0.50 -13.21 8.32
CA ASN A 83 0.18 -14.26 7.59
C ASN A 83 -0.78 -15.09 6.73
N GLN A 84 -0.51 -15.17 5.43
CA GLN A 84 -1.19 -15.99 4.40
C GLN A 84 -2.67 -15.65 4.17
N ASN A 85 -2.96 -15.13 2.97
CA ASN A 85 -4.32 -14.95 2.42
C ASN A 85 -5.21 -14.11 3.35
N ASN A 86 -4.90 -12.83 3.52
CA ASN A 86 -5.75 -11.92 4.30
C ASN A 86 -6.42 -10.91 3.38
N GLU A 87 -7.71 -10.70 3.62
CA GLU A 87 -8.54 -9.73 2.91
C GLU A 87 -9.03 -8.71 3.93
N LEU A 88 -8.61 -7.46 3.75
CA LEU A 88 -8.96 -6.35 4.63
C LEU A 88 -9.84 -5.38 3.85
N HIS A 89 -11.10 -5.26 4.23
CA HIS A 89 -12.03 -4.29 3.69
C HIS A 89 -12.24 -3.13 4.67
N SER A 90 -12.36 -1.93 4.11
CA SER A 90 -12.86 -0.72 4.80
C SER A 90 -12.14 -0.41 6.12
N LEU A 91 -10.88 0.04 6.03
CA LEU A 91 -10.10 0.50 7.18
C LEU A 91 -10.29 2.02 7.37
N ASN A 92 -10.66 2.49 8.57
CA ASN A 92 -11.04 3.89 8.82
C ASN A 92 -10.27 4.58 9.98
N LEU A 93 -10.05 5.90 9.83
CA LEU A 93 -9.34 6.87 10.69
C LEU A 93 -7.81 6.72 10.78
N THR A 94 -7.29 5.65 11.37
CA THR A 94 -5.84 5.44 11.55
C THR A 94 -5.56 3.94 11.63
N THR A 95 -4.66 3.44 10.78
CA THR A 95 -4.27 2.03 10.78
C THR A 95 -2.77 1.89 10.57
N GLU A 96 -2.12 1.15 11.46
CA GLU A 96 -0.71 0.78 11.34
C GLU A 96 -0.63 -0.73 11.13
N LEU A 97 -0.01 -1.15 10.01
CA LEU A 97 0.23 -2.57 9.73
C LEU A 97 1.73 -2.83 9.68
N HIS A 98 2.26 -3.57 10.65
CA HIS A 98 3.70 -3.76 10.75
C HIS A 98 4.25 -4.84 9.83
N SER A 99 3.56 -5.97 9.70
CA SER A 99 4.05 -7.09 8.90
C SER A 99 2.90 -7.83 8.24
N LEU A 100 2.81 -7.72 6.90
CA LEU A 100 1.95 -8.60 6.10
C LEU A 100 2.81 -9.56 5.29
N ASN A 101 2.44 -10.84 5.30
CA ASN A 101 3.17 -11.90 4.62
C ASN A 101 2.23 -12.72 3.73
N GLN A 102 2.63 -12.92 2.47
CA GLN A 102 1.97 -13.75 1.45
C GLN A 102 0.48 -13.42 1.15
N ASN A 103 0.22 -12.90 -0.05
CA ASN A 103 -1.12 -12.74 -0.65
C ASN A 103 -2.07 -11.94 0.26
N ASN A 104 -1.90 -10.63 0.30
CA ASN A 104 -2.79 -9.76 1.06
C ASN A 104 -3.47 -8.78 0.11
N GLU A 105 -4.78 -8.65 0.25
CA GLU A 105 -5.62 -7.73 -0.50
C GLU A 105 -6.21 -6.71 0.46
N LEU A 106 -5.93 -5.44 0.21
CA LEU A 106 -6.43 -4.33 1.01
C LEU A 106 -7.36 -3.49 0.16
N HIS A 107 -8.60 -3.31 0.62
CA HIS A 107 -9.61 -2.52 -0.06
C HIS A 107 -10.06 -1.34 0.80
N SER A 108 -10.17 -0.16 0.17
CA SER A 108 -10.84 1.02 0.77
C SER A 108 -10.19 1.48 2.08
N LEU A 109 -8.95 1.95 2.00
CA LEU A 109 -8.24 2.58 3.13
C LEU A 109 -8.60 4.08 3.23
N ASN A 110 -8.93 4.56 4.44
CA ASN A 110 -9.27 5.96 4.72
C ASN A 110 -8.36 6.62 5.78
N LEU A 111 -8.10 7.93 5.59
CA LEU A 111 -7.50 8.92 6.50
C LEU A 111 -5.99 8.83 6.73
N THR A 112 -5.46 7.80 7.41
CA THR A 112 -4.01 7.63 7.61
C THR A 112 -3.66 6.15 7.67
N THR A 113 -2.72 5.71 6.83
CA THR A 113 -2.22 4.33 6.86
C THR A 113 -0.70 4.29 6.74
N GLU A 114 -0.07 3.53 7.64
CA GLU A 114 1.36 3.26 7.62
C GLU A 114 1.59 1.75 7.51
N LEU A 115 2.31 1.31 6.47
CA LEU A 115 2.64 -0.10 6.23
C LEU A 115 4.16 -0.28 6.30
N HIS A 116 4.68 -1.04 7.26
CA HIS A 116 6.13 -1.10 7.50
C HIS A 116 6.89 -2.23 6.81
N SER A 117 6.26 -3.40 6.61
CA SER A 117 6.93 -4.55 6.02
C SER A 117 5.93 -5.43 5.29
N LEU A 118 6.01 -5.41 3.97
CA LEU A 118 5.13 -6.15 3.08
C LEU A 118 5.97 -7.24 2.40
N ASN A 119 5.81 -8.49 2.84
CA ASN A 119 6.60 -9.63 2.37
C ASN A 119 5.74 -10.53 1.47
N SER A 120 5.84 -10.31 0.15
CA SER A 120 5.17 -11.01 -0.97
C SER A 120 3.75 -10.54 -1.33
N ASN A 121 3.49 -10.42 -2.64
CA ASN A 121 2.20 -10.21 -3.34
C ASN A 121 1.18 -9.42 -2.51
N THR A 122 1.20 -8.09 -2.66
CA THR A 122 0.22 -7.20 -2.04
C THR A 122 -0.50 -6.41 -3.12
N GLU A 123 -1.82 -6.44 -3.07
CA GLU A 123 -2.68 -5.65 -3.94
C GLU A 123 -3.46 -4.64 -3.08
N LEU A 124 -3.37 -3.37 -3.47
CA LEU A 124 -4.05 -2.29 -2.77
C LEU A 124 -5.03 -1.58 -3.69
N HIS A 125 -6.31 -1.67 -3.33
CA HIS A 125 -7.41 -1.11 -4.11
C HIS A 125 -8.03 0.10 -3.45
N SER A 126 -8.17 1.17 -4.25
CA SER A 126 -9.04 2.32 -3.99
C SER A 126 -8.75 3.02 -2.65
N MET A 127 -7.87 4.00 -2.67
CA MET A 127 -7.64 4.88 -1.52
C MET A 127 -8.44 6.17 -1.68
N ASN A 128 -9.29 6.45 -0.69
CA ASN A 128 -10.25 7.55 -0.78
C ASN A 128 -9.56 8.93 -0.75
N LYS A 129 -10.25 9.92 -1.32
CA LYS A 129 -9.87 11.33 -1.48
C LYS A 129 -9.46 12.05 -0.17
N ASN A 130 -9.92 11.53 0.96
CA ASN A 130 -9.70 12.10 2.29
C ASN A 130 -8.52 11.48 3.05
N THR A 131 -7.78 10.54 2.47
CA THR A 131 -6.53 10.07 3.07
C THR A 131 -5.49 11.20 2.99
N GLU A 132 -5.03 11.66 4.15
CA GLU A 132 -4.08 12.75 4.26
C GLU A 132 -2.72 12.30 3.71
N ASN A 133 -2.19 11.18 4.21
CA ASN A 133 -0.93 10.58 3.78
C ASN A 133 -0.98 9.04 3.86
N THR A 134 -0.18 8.37 3.04
CA THR A 134 0.10 6.94 3.16
C THR A 134 1.58 6.67 2.93
N GLU A 135 2.17 5.99 3.90
CA GLU A 135 3.59 5.69 3.94
C GLU A 135 3.77 4.19 3.83
N LEU A 136 4.46 3.75 2.79
CA LEU A 136 4.79 2.34 2.56
C LEU A 136 6.30 2.15 2.69
N HIS A 137 6.73 1.43 3.71
CA HIS A 137 8.12 1.05 3.91
C HIS A 137 8.36 -0.42 3.53
N SER A 138 9.51 -0.67 2.90
CA SER A 138 10.09 -2.01 2.71
C SER A 138 9.12 -3.02 2.08
N LEU A 139 8.70 -2.74 0.85
CA LEU A 139 7.91 -3.64 0.01
C LEU A 139 8.82 -4.69 -0.65
N ASN A 140 8.57 -5.97 -0.40
CA ASN A 140 9.36 -7.09 -0.92
C ASN A 140 8.49 -8.02 -1.78
N LYS A 141 8.69 -7.94 -3.11
CA LYS A 141 8.08 -8.71 -4.20
C LYS A 141 6.63 -8.36 -4.55
N ASN A 142 6.45 -7.89 -5.79
CA ASN A 142 5.21 -7.69 -6.53
C ASN A 142 4.16 -6.88 -5.75
N THR A 143 4.06 -5.61 -6.10
CA THR A 143 3.08 -4.69 -5.52
C THR A 143 2.29 -4.04 -6.64
N GLU A 144 0.97 -4.15 -6.54
CA GLU A 144 0.04 -3.48 -7.45
C GLU A 144 -0.82 -2.53 -6.64
N LEU A 145 -0.82 -1.25 -7.00
CA LEU A 145 -1.64 -0.24 -6.34
C LEU A 145 -2.57 0.43 -7.37
N HIS A 146 -3.87 0.43 -7.11
CA HIS A 146 -4.88 0.98 -8.01
C HIS A 146 -5.69 2.14 -7.42
N SER A 147 -5.91 3.17 -8.25
CA SER A 147 -6.88 4.25 -7.99
C SER A 147 -6.64 4.97 -6.68
N LEU A 148 -5.45 5.55 -6.53
CA LEU A 148 -5.02 6.19 -5.29
C LEU A 148 -5.21 7.71 -5.37
N ASN A 149 -6.06 8.26 -4.50
CA ASN A 149 -6.42 9.69 -4.49
C ASN A 149 -5.85 10.42 -3.26
N SER A 150 -4.65 10.05 -2.84
CA SER A 150 -3.96 10.51 -1.63
C SER A 150 -2.47 10.76 -1.88
N ASN A 151 -1.82 11.52 -1.01
CA ASN A 151 -0.36 11.64 -1.05
C ASN A 151 0.25 10.29 -0.65
N ILE A 152 1.26 9.84 -1.40
CA ILE A 152 1.90 8.56 -1.18
C ILE A 152 3.41 8.74 -1.13
N GLU A 153 4.01 8.21 -0.08
CA GLU A 153 5.45 8.06 0.04
C GLU A 153 5.81 6.57 0.00
N LEU A 154 6.66 6.19 -0.95
CA LEU A 154 7.14 4.82 -1.10
C LEU A 154 8.64 4.74 -0.80
N GLN A 155 8.99 4.05 0.29
CA GLN A 155 10.38 3.84 0.69
C GLN A 155 10.83 2.39 0.44
N SER A 156 11.89 2.23 -0.36
CA SER A 156 12.58 0.96 -0.61
C SER A 156 11.70 -0.18 -1.14
N LEU A 157 11.36 -0.12 -2.44
CA LEU A 157 10.65 -1.20 -3.13
C LEU A 157 11.64 -2.20 -3.76
N ASN A 158 11.53 -3.46 -3.34
CA ASN A 158 12.31 -4.56 -3.88
C ASN A 158 11.42 -5.48 -4.73
N GLN A 159 11.54 -5.30 -6.06
CA GLN A 159 11.01 -6.14 -7.15
C GLN A 159 9.55 -5.92 -7.55
N ASN A 160 9.37 -5.47 -8.81
CA ASN A 160 8.12 -5.29 -9.58
C ASN A 160 7.04 -4.45 -8.88
N THR A 161 6.86 -3.22 -9.36
CA THR A 161 5.80 -2.33 -8.89
C THR A 161 4.98 -1.83 -10.06
N GLU A 162 3.66 -1.94 -9.95
CA GLU A 162 2.72 -1.42 -10.92
C GLU A 162 1.77 -0.43 -10.21
N LEU A 163 1.75 0.82 -10.66
CA LEU A 163 0.88 1.86 -10.10
C LEU A 163 -0.08 2.37 -11.16
N HIS A 164 -1.37 2.34 -10.85
CA HIS A 164 -2.44 2.80 -11.75
C HIS A 164 -3.21 3.97 -11.17
N SER A 165 -3.39 5.02 -11.97
CA SER A 165 -4.34 6.12 -11.70
C SER A 165 -4.08 6.85 -10.37
N LEU A 166 -2.93 7.52 -10.26
CA LEU A 166 -2.56 8.34 -9.09
C LEU A 166 -3.01 9.80 -9.28
N ASN A 167 -3.81 10.31 -8.34
CA ASN A 167 -4.46 11.63 -8.46
C ASN A 167 -3.97 12.69 -7.43
N LYS A 168 -2.99 12.36 -6.57
CA LYS A 168 -2.20 13.33 -5.77
C LYS A 168 -0.70 13.01 -5.77
N ASN A 169 0.09 13.84 -5.09
CA ASN A 169 1.56 13.80 -5.08
C ASN A 169 2.10 12.41 -4.71
N THR A 170 3.13 11.97 -5.43
CA THR A 170 3.82 10.70 -5.17
C THR A 170 5.32 10.93 -5.07
N GLU A 171 5.93 10.53 -3.96
CA GLU A 171 7.38 10.55 -3.75
C GLU A 171 7.90 9.13 -3.59
N GLN A 172 8.98 8.79 -4.30
CA GLN A 172 9.57 7.47 -4.24
C GLN A 172 11.10 7.54 -4.19
N HIS A 173 11.72 6.95 -3.15
CA HIS A 173 13.15 7.14 -2.89
C HIS A 173 14.09 6.05 -3.42
N SER A 174 13.61 4.82 -3.64
CA SER A 174 14.45 3.70 -4.07
C SER A 174 13.63 2.56 -4.64
N LEU A 175 13.84 2.27 -5.92
CA LEU A 175 13.19 1.16 -6.62
C LEU A 175 14.22 0.22 -7.26
N ASN A 176 14.03 -1.08 -7.03
CA ASN A 176 14.90 -2.13 -7.57
C ASN A 176 14.10 -3.06 -8.51
N LYS A 177 14.56 -3.14 -9.77
CA LYS A 177 14.14 -4.04 -10.87
C LYS A 177 13.14 -3.52 -11.91
N ASN A 178 11.84 -3.50 -11.66
CA ASN A 178 10.86 -3.12 -12.69
C ASN A 178 9.77 -2.25 -12.09
N THR A 179 9.42 -1.17 -12.78
CA THR A 179 8.38 -0.23 -12.36
C THR A 179 7.58 0.21 -13.57
N GLU A 180 6.27 0.08 -13.49
CA GLU A 180 5.34 0.52 -14.51
C GLU A 180 4.33 1.47 -13.88
N LEU A 181 4.24 2.70 -14.40
CA LEU A 181 3.32 3.71 -13.87
C LEU A 181 2.37 4.19 -14.97
N HIS A 182 1.07 4.14 -14.71
CA HIS A 182 0.02 4.48 -15.68
C HIS A 182 -0.89 5.61 -15.20
N SER A 183 -1.19 6.54 -16.12
CA SER A 183 -2.24 7.56 -15.98
C SER A 183 -2.11 8.40 -14.70
N LEU A 184 -1.01 9.12 -14.58
CA LEU A 184 -0.66 9.86 -13.37
C LEU A 184 -1.01 11.34 -13.54
N ASN A 185 -1.92 11.85 -12.70
CA ASN A 185 -2.48 13.20 -12.82
C ASN A 185 -1.92 14.20 -11.79
N SER A 186 -0.67 14.02 -11.36
CA SER A 186 -0.13 14.63 -10.14
C SER A 186 1.37 14.93 -10.21
N ASN A 187 1.91 15.64 -9.21
CA ASN A 187 3.36 15.82 -9.09
C ASN A 187 4.05 14.51 -8.67
N ILE A 188 5.15 14.19 -9.31
CA ILE A 188 5.91 12.96 -9.07
C ILE A 188 7.37 13.30 -8.89
N GLU A 189 7.94 12.78 -7.80
CA GLU A 189 9.39 12.77 -7.60
C GLU A 189 9.87 11.33 -7.45
N LEU A 190 10.71 10.86 -8.38
CA LEU A 190 11.32 9.54 -8.31
C LEU A 190 12.84 9.67 -8.18
N GLN A 191 13.39 9.09 -7.12
CA GLN A 191 14.82 9.03 -6.85
C GLN A 191 15.32 7.58 -6.97
N SER A 192 16.45 7.40 -7.65
CA SER A 192 17.21 6.13 -7.69
C SER A 192 16.41 4.92 -8.22
N LEU A 193 16.09 4.93 -9.51
CA LEU A 193 15.43 3.83 -10.23
C LEU A 193 16.48 2.89 -10.85
N ASN A 194 16.52 1.63 -10.41
CA ASN A 194 17.59 0.70 -10.78
C ASN A 194 17.08 -0.52 -11.57
N GLN A 195 16.69 -0.33 -12.85
CA GLN A 195 16.75 -1.28 -13.99
C GLN A 195 15.80 -0.93 -15.15
N ASN A 196 14.49 -1.14 -15.00
CA ASN A 196 13.50 -0.89 -16.05
C ASN A 196 12.37 -0.02 -15.50
N THR A 197 12.07 1.07 -16.19
CA THR A 197 10.98 1.98 -15.82
C THR A 197 10.19 2.35 -17.06
N GLU A 198 8.88 2.16 -17.00
CA GLU A 198 7.95 2.54 -18.05
C GLU A 198 6.90 3.49 -17.46
N LEU A 199 6.84 4.72 -17.99
CA LEU A 199 5.91 5.75 -17.53
C LEU A 199 4.96 6.15 -18.66
N HIS A 200 3.66 6.06 -18.42
CA HIS A 200 2.61 6.41 -19.37
C HIS A 200 1.70 7.54 -18.88
N SER A 201 1.46 8.52 -19.73
CA SER A 201 0.44 9.56 -19.56
C SER A 201 0.60 10.35 -18.25
N LEU A 202 1.70 11.08 -18.11
CA LEU A 202 1.95 11.96 -16.96
C LEU A 202 1.37 13.36 -17.24
N ASN A 203 0.44 13.83 -16.41
CA ASN A 203 -0.34 15.04 -16.70
C ASN A 203 0.14 16.33 -15.98
N GLN A 204 1.18 16.27 -15.14
CA GLN A 204 1.71 17.39 -14.35
C GLN A 204 3.26 17.32 -14.17
N ASN A 205 3.81 17.92 -13.10
CA ASN A 205 5.25 18.03 -12.88
C ASN A 205 5.87 16.67 -12.55
N THR A 206 6.94 16.31 -13.25
CA THR A 206 7.69 15.07 -13.01
C THR A 206 9.17 15.40 -12.84
N GLU A 207 9.76 14.99 -11.72
CA GLU A 207 11.18 15.09 -11.45
C GLU A 207 11.77 13.68 -11.27
N LEU A 208 12.72 13.31 -12.13
CA LEU A 208 13.35 11.99 -12.09
C LEU A 208 14.87 12.10 -11.88
N HIS A 209 15.37 11.44 -10.84
CA HIS A 209 16.79 11.41 -10.48
C HIS A 209 17.39 10.02 -10.61
N SER A 210 18.55 9.92 -11.27
CA SER A 210 19.39 8.72 -11.31
C SER A 210 18.67 7.47 -11.85
N LEU A 211 18.23 7.53 -13.11
CA LEU A 211 17.60 6.44 -13.84
C LEU A 211 18.66 5.50 -14.45
N ASN A 212 18.62 4.21 -14.13
CA ASN A 212 19.61 3.24 -14.58
C ASN A 212 19.04 2.11 -15.47
N LYS A 213 19.72 1.86 -16.58
CA LYS A 213 19.56 0.78 -17.60
C LYS A 213 18.54 1.01 -18.73
N ASN A 214 17.23 0.97 -18.47
CA ASN A 214 16.21 1.16 -19.52
C ASN A 214 15.04 2.02 -19.00
N THR A 215 14.70 3.07 -19.73
CA THR A 215 13.59 3.96 -19.38
C THR A 215 12.79 4.31 -20.62
N GLU A 216 11.48 4.12 -20.55
CA GLU A 216 10.55 4.46 -21.64
C GLU A 216 9.49 5.41 -21.08
N LEU A 217 9.42 6.62 -21.65
CA LEU A 217 8.47 7.66 -21.23
C LEU A 217 7.54 8.02 -22.38
N HIS A 218 6.24 7.90 -22.14
CA HIS A 218 5.19 8.21 -23.12
C HIS A 218 4.25 9.31 -22.61
N SER A 219 4.00 10.30 -23.48
CA SER A 219 2.96 11.33 -23.27
C SER A 219 3.13 12.11 -21.96
N LEU A 220 4.21 12.87 -21.87
CA LEU A 220 4.56 13.73 -20.74
C LEU A 220 3.98 15.14 -20.96
N ASN A 221 3.15 15.62 -20.04
CA ASN A 221 2.48 16.92 -20.14
C ASN A 221 2.97 17.91 -19.06
N GLN A 222 3.17 19.16 -19.45
CA GLN A 222 3.55 20.32 -18.63
C GLN A 222 5.03 20.48 -18.29
N ASN A 223 5.58 19.86 -17.24
CA ASN A 223 6.97 20.11 -16.80
C ASN A 223 7.68 18.79 -16.46
N THR A 224 8.84 18.55 -17.06
CA THR A 224 9.65 17.36 -16.77
C THR A 224 11.11 17.75 -16.56
N GLU A 225 11.68 17.37 -15.43
CA GLU A 225 13.10 17.54 -15.15
C GLU A 225 13.74 16.15 -14.97
N LEU A 226 14.73 15.84 -15.81
CA LEU A 226 15.42 14.56 -15.80
C LEU A 226 16.91 14.75 -15.49
N HIS A 227 17.39 14.07 -14.45
CA HIS A 227 18.78 14.09 -14.00
C HIS A 227 19.43 12.71 -14.11
N SER A 228 20.61 12.66 -14.74
CA SER A 228 21.49 11.48 -14.77
C SER A 228 20.84 10.21 -15.35
N LEU A 229 20.42 10.28 -16.62
CA LEU A 229 19.85 9.16 -17.38
C LEU A 229 20.95 8.24 -17.95
N ASN A 230 20.80 6.91 -17.78
CA ASN A 230 21.79 5.92 -18.24
C ASN A 230 21.28 5.00 -19.37
N LYS A 231 22.25 4.53 -20.17
CA LYS A 231 22.31 3.55 -21.26
C LYS A 231 21.17 3.28 -22.26
N ASN A 232 19.87 3.46 -22.01
CA ASN A 232 18.80 3.33 -23.01
C ASN A 232 17.55 4.11 -22.58
N THR A 233 17.33 5.29 -23.15
CA THR A 233 16.13 6.11 -22.85
C THR A 233 15.32 6.35 -24.13
N GLU A 234 14.04 5.99 -24.11
CA GLU A 234 13.09 6.28 -25.18
C GLU A 234 12.07 7.30 -24.67
N LEU A 235 11.94 8.42 -25.38
CA LEU A 235 11.07 9.53 -25.02
C LEU A 235 10.10 9.84 -26.18
N HIS A 236 8.81 9.73 -25.92
CA HIS A 236 7.74 9.98 -26.89
C HIS A 236 6.77 11.06 -26.42
N SER A 237 6.51 12.05 -27.29
CA SER A 237 5.48 13.08 -27.11
C SER A 237 5.67 13.91 -25.84
N LEU A 238 6.72 14.72 -25.81
CA LEU A 238 7.02 15.71 -24.76
C LEU A 238 6.31 17.04 -25.06
N ASN A 239 5.71 17.70 -24.06
CA ASN A 239 5.05 19.00 -24.21
C ASN A 239 5.65 20.10 -23.32
N LYS A 240 5.79 21.31 -23.88
CA LYS A 240 6.06 22.63 -23.28
C LYS A 240 7.35 22.88 -22.50
N THR A 241 7.78 22.06 -21.54
CA THR A 241 8.97 22.36 -20.73
C THR A 241 9.68 21.10 -20.23
N THR A 242 10.77 20.72 -20.91
CA THR A 242 11.62 19.59 -20.52
C THR A 242 13.05 20.06 -20.28
N GLU A 243 13.58 19.81 -19.09
CA GLU A 243 14.98 20.04 -18.75
C GLU A 243 15.73 18.71 -18.59
N LEU A 244 16.82 18.56 -19.33
CA LEU A 244 17.62 17.33 -19.35
C LEU A 244 19.04 17.62 -18.86
N HIS A 245 19.42 16.98 -17.76
CA HIS A 245 20.74 17.12 -17.15
C HIS A 245 21.48 15.77 -17.19
N SER A 246 22.61 15.73 -17.90
CA SER A 246 23.50 14.56 -18.02
C SER A 246 22.86 13.29 -18.60
N LEU A 247 22.74 13.26 -19.94
CA LEU A 247 22.32 12.09 -20.71
C LEU A 247 23.53 11.21 -21.09
N ASN A 248 23.47 9.91 -20.82
CA ASN A 248 24.46 8.95 -21.31
C ASN A 248 23.99 8.26 -22.62
N LYS A 249 24.84 7.42 -23.24
CA LYS A 249 24.65 6.90 -24.61
C LYS A 249 23.32 6.15 -24.85
N ASN A 250 22.80 6.25 -26.10
CA ASN A 250 21.58 5.64 -26.68
C ASN A 250 20.25 6.23 -26.20
N ASN A 251 19.93 7.42 -26.67
CA ASN A 251 18.61 8.04 -26.43
C ASN A 251 17.88 8.22 -27.76
N GLU A 252 16.62 7.80 -27.81
CA GLU A 252 15.72 8.07 -28.94
C GLU A 252 14.64 9.06 -28.48
N LEU A 253 14.48 10.14 -29.25
CA LEU A 253 13.65 11.28 -28.87
C LEU A 253 12.69 11.60 -30.01
N HIS A 254 11.40 11.38 -29.76
CA HIS A 254 10.35 11.58 -30.75
C HIS A 254 9.39 12.69 -30.31
N SER A 255 9.41 13.80 -31.07
CA SER A 255 8.57 15.00 -30.89
C SER A 255 8.81 15.78 -29.60
N LEU A 256 9.50 16.91 -29.71
CA LEU A 256 9.41 18.05 -28.78
C LEU A 256 8.52 19.11 -29.43
N ASN A 257 7.46 19.54 -28.76
CA ASN A 257 6.74 20.77 -29.09
C ASN A 257 6.78 21.74 -27.91
#